data_AF-A0A225UTI3-F1
#
_entry.id   AF-A0A225UTI3-F1
#
_cell.length_a   1.000
_cell.length_b   1.000
_cell.length_c   1.000
_cell.angle_alpha   90.00
_cell.angle_beta   90.00
_cell.angle_gamma   90.00
#
_symmetry.space_group_name_H-M   'P 1'
#
loop_
_entity.id
_entity.type
_entity.pdbx_description
1 polymer ?
#
loop_
_entity_poly.entity_id
_entity_poly.type
_entity_poly.pdbx_seq_one_letter_code
_entity_poly.pdbx_strand_id
1 'polypeptide(L)'
;AKHFNDEKLVDFILASEKMPNTQLRAMMLKSNLPSYWKTSGKSAEDVFAILKLKNVDKDKLFENPMWSTWVAFLQKDTRNPDEKMFAVLKNQYGEEGLRTMIANAKNSEATEMIGTKLQQEFWRSEGKTADDVFQLLKLSYEGDAFLQSPALSTWVSYATHLQKIQLTNHEYYKYGAVMELEKHYSHTDLARKVSDAMVLATTTKNSKMEKAIGVLQTQQFKQMKTFILITQCVSYVANVDRRNPDGLMFHTLANQYGKEGLKALVANAKKNKGAETIVVKLQQKLWGSEMKTADGIFNFDNLIRNDFGAITELDKHFPYIELMIGATMQRASMNGNILVEKAVSIL
;
A
#
# COMPACT_ATOMS: atom_id res chain seq x y z
N ALA A 1 -39.25 10.03 5.62
CA ALA A 1 -39.37 10.20 4.16
C ALA A 1 -40.80 10.52 3.68
N LYS A 2 -41.86 9.80 4.10
CA LYS A 2 -43.23 10.00 3.54
C LYS A 2 -43.90 11.37 3.75
N HIS A 3 -43.39 12.23 4.64
CA HIS A 3 -44.04 13.51 4.99
C HIS A 3 -43.22 14.78 4.73
N PHE A 4 -41.92 14.65 4.41
CA PHE A 4 -41.01 15.78 4.15
C PHE A 4 -40.16 15.48 2.92
N ASN A 5 -39.94 16.48 2.06
CA ASN A 5 -38.87 16.39 1.08
C ASN A 5 -37.50 16.40 1.80
N ASP A 6 -36.44 15.94 1.13
CA ASP A 6 -35.15 15.71 1.80
C ASP A 6 -34.51 17.00 2.35
N GLU A 7 -34.70 18.15 1.68
CA GLU A 7 -34.25 19.45 2.18
C GLU A 7 -34.94 19.83 3.50
N LYS A 8 -36.28 19.72 3.55
CA LYS A 8 -37.04 20.00 4.79
C LYS A 8 -36.70 19.00 5.89
N LEU A 9 -36.39 17.75 5.54
CA LEU A 9 -35.95 16.74 6.51
C LEU A 9 -34.61 17.15 7.14
N VAL A 10 -33.65 17.61 6.33
CA VAL A 10 -32.36 18.12 6.83
C VAL A 10 -32.58 19.33 7.73
N ASP A 11 -33.37 20.32 7.29
CA ASP A 11 -33.66 21.52 8.09
C ASP A 11 -34.31 21.17 9.43
N PHE A 12 -35.26 20.23 9.44
CA PHE A 12 -35.91 19.73 10.66
C PHE A 12 -34.92 19.05 11.62
N ILE A 13 -34.03 18.20 11.09
CA ILE A 13 -32.99 17.53 11.89
C ILE A 13 -32.04 18.57 12.50
N LEU A 14 -31.58 19.55 11.72
CA LEU A 14 -30.66 20.58 12.20
C LEU A 14 -31.31 21.48 13.26
N ALA A 15 -32.60 21.79 13.14
CA ALA A 15 -33.33 22.52 14.17
C ALA A 15 -33.45 21.69 15.46
N SER A 16 -33.75 20.40 15.33
CA SER A 16 -33.86 19.46 16.46
C SER A 16 -32.54 19.21 17.17
N GLU A 17 -31.41 19.32 16.47
CA GLU A 17 -30.06 19.18 17.03
C GLU A 17 -29.71 20.32 18.00
N LYS A 18 -30.33 21.50 17.84
CA LYS A 18 -30.13 22.65 18.73
C LYS A 18 -30.92 22.59 20.03
N MET A 19 -31.89 21.67 20.14
CA MET A 19 -32.77 21.54 21.30
C MET A 19 -32.27 20.43 22.25
N PRO A 20 -32.03 20.71 23.56
CA PRO A 20 -31.43 19.73 24.47
C PRO A 20 -32.17 18.39 24.56
N ASN A 21 -33.50 18.40 24.54
CA ASN A 21 -34.33 17.20 24.66
C ASN A 21 -34.38 16.33 23.39
N THR A 22 -34.04 16.89 22.23
CA THR A 22 -34.05 16.16 20.94
C THR A 22 -32.66 15.98 20.31
N GLN A 23 -31.63 16.62 20.86
CA GLN A 23 -30.27 16.65 20.30
C GLN A 23 -29.73 15.26 19.97
N LEU A 24 -29.73 14.31 20.91
CA LEU A 24 -29.20 12.97 20.69
C LEU A 24 -29.93 12.23 19.56
N ARG A 25 -31.26 12.38 19.48
CA ARG A 25 -32.06 11.76 18.41
C ARG A 25 -31.78 12.41 17.06
N ALA A 26 -31.65 13.74 17.03
CA ALA A 26 -31.31 14.48 15.82
C ALA A 26 -29.92 14.10 15.30
N MET A 27 -28.92 13.98 16.17
CA MET A 27 -27.56 13.51 15.82
C MET A 27 -27.58 12.10 15.22
N MET A 28 -28.35 11.17 15.82
CA MET A 28 -28.54 9.82 15.27
C MET A 28 -29.25 9.83 13.91
N LEU A 29 -30.25 10.69 13.72
CA LEU A 29 -30.92 10.81 12.42
C LEU A 29 -29.97 11.36 11.36
N LYS A 30 -29.20 12.40 11.71
CA LYS A 30 -28.21 13.03 10.84
C LYS A 30 -27.13 12.05 10.38
N SER A 31 -26.59 11.24 11.29
CA SER A 31 -25.57 10.23 10.95
C SER A 31 -26.09 9.12 10.03
N ASN A 32 -27.41 8.89 10.01
CA ASN A 32 -28.06 7.93 9.13
C ASN A 32 -28.44 8.48 7.74
N LEU A 33 -28.43 9.81 7.54
CA LEU A 33 -28.78 10.44 6.26
C LEU A 33 -27.95 9.90 5.08
N PRO A 34 -26.61 9.75 5.17
CA PRO A 34 -25.81 9.18 4.09
C PRO A 34 -26.29 7.80 3.62
N SER A 35 -26.65 6.92 4.56
CA SER A 35 -27.16 5.58 4.23
C SER A 35 -28.54 5.68 3.58
N TYR A 36 -29.42 6.52 4.13
CA TYR A 36 -30.76 6.74 3.59
C TYR A 36 -30.74 7.26 2.15
N TRP A 37 -29.91 8.27 1.85
CA TRP A 37 -29.79 8.81 0.49
C TRP A 37 -29.23 7.79 -0.49
N LYS A 38 -28.22 7.00 -0.06
CA LYS A 38 -27.71 5.89 -0.87
C LYS A 38 -28.81 4.88 -1.20
N THR A 39 -29.57 4.42 -0.21
CA THR A 39 -30.66 3.46 -0.44
C THR A 39 -31.81 4.05 -1.26
N SER A 40 -31.96 5.38 -1.24
CA SER A 40 -32.96 6.10 -2.03
C SER A 40 -32.47 6.46 -3.44
N GLY A 41 -31.27 6.02 -3.84
CA GLY A 41 -30.72 6.24 -5.17
C GLY A 41 -30.39 7.70 -5.49
N LYS A 42 -30.09 8.53 -4.48
CA LYS A 42 -29.73 9.94 -4.70
C LYS A 42 -28.36 10.04 -5.34
N SER A 43 -28.18 10.98 -6.26
CA SER A 43 -26.86 11.29 -6.84
C SER A 43 -26.01 12.14 -5.88
N ALA A 44 -24.70 12.20 -6.13
CA ALA A 44 -23.79 13.07 -5.39
C ALA A 44 -24.16 14.54 -5.52
N GLU A 45 -24.61 14.94 -6.71
CA GLU A 45 -25.09 16.26 -7.07
C GLU A 45 -26.39 16.60 -6.32
N ASP A 46 -27.33 15.65 -6.23
CA ASP A 46 -28.57 15.82 -5.47
C ASP A 46 -28.28 16.05 -3.99
N VAL A 47 -27.42 15.21 -3.38
CA VAL A 47 -27.08 15.34 -1.96
C VAL A 47 -26.32 16.65 -1.71
N PHE A 48 -25.43 17.06 -2.63
CA PHE A 48 -24.75 18.35 -2.56
C PHE A 48 -25.74 19.53 -2.57
N ALA A 49 -26.79 19.44 -3.39
CA ALA A 49 -27.87 20.43 -3.45
C ALA A 49 -28.78 20.39 -2.21
N ILE A 50 -29.19 19.20 -1.74
CA ILE A 50 -30.01 18.99 -0.55
C ILE A 50 -29.35 19.61 0.68
N LEU A 51 -28.03 19.47 0.79
CA LEU A 51 -27.21 20.05 1.85
C LEU A 51 -26.92 21.55 1.66
N LYS A 52 -27.49 22.17 0.62
CA LYS A 52 -27.34 23.59 0.26
C LYS A 52 -25.88 24.00 0.01
N LEU A 53 -25.00 23.06 -0.30
CA LEU A 53 -23.57 23.30 -0.49
C LEU A 53 -23.27 24.09 -1.78
N LYS A 54 -24.13 23.95 -2.80
CA LYS A 54 -24.06 24.73 -4.05
C LYS A 54 -24.19 26.26 -3.85
N ASN A 55 -24.80 26.68 -2.74
CA ASN A 55 -25.05 28.09 -2.42
C ASN A 55 -23.97 28.67 -1.48
N VAL A 56 -22.99 27.86 -1.09
CA VAL A 56 -21.90 28.27 -0.18
C VAL A 56 -20.81 28.95 -1.00
N ASP A 57 -20.25 30.02 -0.44
CA ASP A 57 -19.04 30.64 -0.98
C ASP A 57 -17.94 29.58 -1.12
N LYS A 58 -17.31 29.52 -2.30
CA LYS A 58 -16.27 28.54 -2.63
C LYS A 58 -15.14 28.51 -1.59
N ASP A 59 -14.79 29.66 -1.01
CA ASP A 59 -13.69 29.77 -0.04
C ASP A 59 -14.08 29.24 1.34
N LYS A 60 -15.39 29.06 1.60
CA LYS A 60 -15.95 28.54 2.86
C LYS A 60 -16.55 27.14 2.73
N LEU A 61 -16.49 26.54 1.54
CA LEU A 61 -17.15 25.27 1.26
C LEU A 61 -16.65 24.16 2.19
N PHE A 62 -15.33 24.03 2.33
CA PHE A 62 -14.71 22.96 3.12
C PHE A 62 -14.84 23.17 4.64
N GLU A 63 -15.17 24.39 5.07
CA GLU A 63 -15.46 24.75 6.45
C GLU A 63 -16.95 24.59 6.80
N ASN A 64 -17.80 24.37 5.79
CA ASN A 64 -19.23 24.23 6.01
C ASN A 64 -19.52 22.96 6.83
N PRO A 65 -20.30 23.03 7.93
CA PRO A 65 -20.61 21.86 8.76
C PRO A 65 -21.25 20.69 8.00
N MET A 66 -21.98 20.96 6.91
CA MET A 66 -22.62 19.95 6.06
C MET A 66 -21.64 19.27 5.09
N TRP A 67 -20.45 19.82 4.87
CA TRP A 67 -19.41 19.22 4.04
C TRP A 67 -19.10 17.78 4.47
N SER A 68 -18.89 17.57 5.77
CA SER A 68 -18.60 16.25 6.34
C SER A 68 -19.72 15.23 6.06
N THR A 69 -20.97 15.67 6.04
CA THR A 69 -22.13 14.83 5.76
C THR A 69 -22.16 14.41 4.29
N TRP A 70 -21.81 15.33 3.38
CA TRP A 70 -21.66 15.01 1.95
C TRP A 70 -20.49 14.05 1.68
N VAL A 71 -19.33 14.26 2.30
CA VAL A 71 -18.18 13.35 2.21
C VAL A 71 -18.55 11.95 2.69
N ALA A 72 -19.27 11.83 3.82
CA ALA A 72 -19.74 10.55 4.34
C ALA A 72 -20.75 9.86 3.39
N PHE A 73 -21.55 10.64 2.64
CA PHE A 73 -22.38 10.11 1.57
C PHE A 73 -21.54 9.55 0.43
N LEU A 74 -20.56 10.30 -0.10
CA LEU A 74 -19.69 9.83 -1.20
C LEU A 74 -18.96 8.53 -0.85
N GLN A 75 -18.46 8.42 0.39
CA GLN A 75 -17.78 7.21 0.89
C GLN A 75 -18.69 5.98 0.91
N LYS A 76 -20.01 6.17 1.06
CA LYS A 76 -20.98 5.09 0.97
C LYS A 76 -21.39 4.83 -0.47
N ASP A 77 -21.56 5.87 -1.27
CA ASP A 77 -22.07 5.80 -2.64
C ASP A 77 -21.12 5.07 -3.59
N THR A 78 -19.82 5.39 -3.52
CA THR A 78 -18.83 4.90 -4.47
C THR A 78 -17.57 4.37 -3.78
N ARG A 79 -16.85 3.47 -4.48
CA ARG A 79 -15.52 3.01 -4.08
C ARG A 79 -14.45 4.08 -4.25
N ASN A 80 -14.68 5.05 -5.15
CA ASN A 80 -13.76 6.17 -5.40
C ASN A 80 -14.43 7.53 -5.07
N PRO A 81 -14.58 7.87 -3.78
CA PRO A 81 -15.25 9.10 -3.36
C PRO A 81 -14.50 10.36 -3.77
N ASP A 82 -13.17 10.30 -3.87
CA ASP A 82 -12.34 11.46 -4.20
C ASP A 82 -12.54 11.85 -5.68
N GLU A 83 -12.64 10.88 -6.60
CA GLU A 83 -13.01 11.12 -8.01
C GLU A 83 -14.41 11.72 -8.17
N LYS A 84 -15.40 11.16 -7.46
CA LYS A 84 -16.79 11.66 -7.53
C LYS A 84 -16.86 13.09 -6.97
N MET A 85 -16.15 13.37 -5.88
CA MET A 85 -16.00 14.70 -5.32
C MET A 85 -15.42 15.68 -6.33
N PHE A 86 -14.29 15.30 -6.95
CA PHE A 86 -13.63 16.11 -7.97
C PHE A 86 -14.58 16.44 -9.13
N ALA A 87 -15.32 15.44 -9.63
CA ALA A 87 -16.27 15.63 -10.73
C ALA A 87 -17.38 16.64 -10.38
N VAL A 88 -18.00 16.50 -9.20
CA VAL A 88 -19.06 17.43 -8.74
C VAL A 88 -18.51 18.84 -8.58
N LEU A 89 -17.35 19.00 -7.94
CA LEU A 89 -16.75 20.33 -7.74
C LEU A 89 -16.30 20.96 -9.06
N LYS A 90 -15.73 20.17 -9.99
CA LYS A 90 -15.34 20.66 -11.33
C LYS A 90 -16.55 21.12 -12.12
N ASN A 91 -17.67 20.38 -12.05
CA ASN A 91 -18.92 20.78 -12.69
C ASN A 91 -19.51 22.06 -12.07
N GLN A 92 -19.43 22.23 -10.75
CA GLN A 92 -19.99 23.38 -10.05
C GLN A 92 -19.16 24.66 -10.22
N TYR A 93 -17.83 24.58 -10.15
CA TYR A 93 -16.94 25.74 -10.07
C TYR A 93 -16.08 25.95 -11.31
N GLY A 94 -16.15 25.04 -12.28
CA GLY A 94 -15.25 25.02 -13.43
C GLY A 94 -13.82 24.63 -13.05
N GLU A 95 -12.96 24.46 -14.06
CA GLU A 95 -11.59 24.02 -13.84
C GLU A 95 -10.74 25.05 -13.08
N GLU A 96 -10.74 26.31 -13.51
CA GLU A 96 -9.98 27.38 -12.85
C GLU A 96 -10.47 27.69 -11.44
N GLY A 97 -11.79 27.66 -11.24
CA GLY A 97 -12.39 27.81 -9.92
C GLY A 97 -11.93 26.70 -8.97
N LEU A 98 -11.96 25.45 -9.43
CA LEU A 98 -11.48 24.31 -8.65
C LEU A 98 -9.96 24.38 -8.39
N ARG A 99 -9.13 24.77 -9.36
CA ARG A 99 -7.68 24.98 -9.17
C ARG A 99 -7.41 25.98 -8.03
N THR A 100 -8.18 27.08 -8.00
CA THR A 100 -8.07 28.11 -6.95
C THR A 100 -8.47 27.54 -5.57
N MET A 101 -9.58 26.81 -5.50
CA MET A 101 -10.03 26.16 -4.25
C MET A 101 -9.01 25.14 -3.73
N ILE A 102 -8.39 24.36 -4.62
CA ILE A 102 -7.34 23.41 -4.28
C ILE A 102 -6.13 24.14 -3.69
N ALA A 103 -5.68 25.21 -4.33
CA ALA A 103 -4.55 26.01 -3.85
C ALA A 103 -4.83 26.59 -2.45
N ASN A 104 -6.02 27.16 -2.24
CA ASN A 104 -6.44 27.71 -0.95
C ASN A 104 -6.51 26.63 0.13
N ALA A 105 -7.11 25.48 -0.18
CA ALA A 105 -7.24 24.37 0.76
C ALA A 105 -5.89 23.80 1.19
N LYS A 106 -4.93 23.71 0.27
CA LYS A 106 -3.57 23.25 0.59
C LYS A 106 -2.79 24.20 1.51
N ASN A 107 -3.20 25.47 1.61
CA ASN A 107 -2.55 26.47 2.45
C ASN A 107 -3.11 26.53 3.89
N SER A 108 -4.15 25.77 4.21
CA SER A 108 -4.78 25.73 5.53
C SER A 108 -4.66 24.34 6.14
N GLU A 109 -4.13 24.23 7.37
CA GLU A 109 -3.96 22.93 8.06
C GLU A 109 -5.27 22.14 8.16
N ALA A 110 -6.40 22.83 8.36
CA ALA A 110 -7.71 22.20 8.47
C ALA A 110 -8.20 21.56 7.15
N THR A 111 -7.69 22.03 6.01
CA THR A 111 -8.16 21.64 4.67
C THR A 111 -7.06 21.09 3.76
N GLU A 112 -5.82 20.98 4.26
CA GLU A 112 -4.67 20.51 3.49
C GLU A 112 -4.92 19.10 2.91
N MET A 113 -5.54 18.23 3.70
CA MET A 113 -5.85 16.86 3.27
C MET A 113 -6.83 16.85 2.11
N ILE A 114 -7.87 17.69 2.12
CA ILE A 114 -8.86 17.74 1.04
C ILE A 114 -8.27 18.37 -0.22
N GLY A 115 -7.50 19.45 -0.06
CA GLY A 115 -6.76 20.06 -1.16
C GLY A 115 -5.78 19.09 -1.80
N THR A 116 -5.09 18.27 -1.01
CA THR A 116 -4.15 17.24 -1.52
C THR A 116 -4.88 16.18 -2.34
N LYS A 117 -6.00 15.64 -1.84
CA LYS A 117 -6.80 14.64 -2.58
C LYS A 117 -7.33 15.19 -3.90
N LEU A 118 -7.88 16.40 -3.89
CA LEU A 118 -8.39 17.06 -5.09
C LEU A 118 -7.26 17.36 -6.08
N GLN A 119 -6.07 17.73 -5.62
CA GLN A 119 -4.89 17.91 -6.48
C GLN A 119 -4.48 16.59 -7.17
N GLN A 120 -4.56 15.46 -6.46
CA GLN A 120 -4.26 14.14 -7.02
C GLN A 120 -5.28 13.74 -8.08
N GLU A 121 -6.57 13.96 -7.82
CA GLU A 121 -7.63 13.75 -8.81
C GLU A 121 -7.48 14.67 -10.02
N PHE A 122 -7.02 15.89 -9.79
CA PHE A 122 -6.69 16.83 -10.85
C PHE A 122 -5.64 16.25 -11.80
N TRP A 123 -4.47 15.84 -11.27
CA TRP A 123 -3.41 15.22 -12.07
C TRP A 123 -3.87 13.95 -12.77
N ARG A 124 -4.66 13.11 -12.09
CA ARG A 124 -5.25 11.90 -12.68
C ARG A 124 -6.19 12.23 -13.84
N SER A 125 -7.02 13.27 -13.71
CA SER A 125 -7.95 13.70 -14.77
C SER A 125 -7.23 14.23 -16.01
N GLU A 126 -6.01 14.75 -15.84
CA GLU A 126 -5.11 15.15 -16.94
C GLU A 126 -4.32 13.95 -17.51
N GLY A 127 -4.54 12.73 -17.01
CA GLY A 127 -3.84 11.53 -17.45
C GLY A 127 -2.38 11.43 -17.00
N LYS A 128 -1.96 12.21 -16.00
CA LYS A 128 -0.58 12.16 -15.52
C LYS A 128 -0.26 10.81 -14.89
N THR A 129 0.91 10.28 -15.24
CA THR A 129 1.48 9.08 -14.65
C THR A 129 2.22 9.39 -13.34
N ALA A 130 2.62 8.35 -12.61
CA ALA A 130 3.49 8.53 -11.45
C ALA A 130 4.82 9.19 -11.84
N ASP A 131 5.40 8.84 -13.00
CA ASP A 131 6.63 9.45 -13.52
C ASP A 131 6.43 10.93 -13.88
N ASP A 132 5.30 11.30 -14.52
CA ASP A 132 4.99 12.70 -14.84
C ASP A 132 4.92 13.57 -13.58
N VAL A 133 4.26 13.05 -12.53
CA VAL A 133 4.16 13.77 -11.26
C VAL A 133 5.50 13.78 -10.50
N PHE A 134 6.32 12.74 -10.64
CA PHE A 134 7.68 12.72 -10.07
C PHE A 134 8.51 13.89 -10.63
N GLN A 135 8.51 14.04 -11.96
CA GLN A 135 9.21 15.13 -12.65
C GLN A 135 8.58 16.50 -12.37
N LEU A 136 7.25 16.59 -12.32
CA LEU A 136 6.52 17.82 -11.96
C LEU A 136 6.90 18.32 -10.55
N LEU A 137 7.20 17.39 -9.65
CA LEU A 137 7.69 17.66 -8.30
C LEU A 137 9.22 17.87 -8.25
N LYS A 138 9.89 17.96 -9.40
CA LYS A 138 11.33 18.16 -9.56
C LYS A 138 12.17 17.10 -8.83
N LEU A 139 11.66 15.88 -8.77
CA LEU A 139 12.40 14.72 -8.25
C LEU A 139 13.20 14.09 -9.40
N SER A 140 14.36 13.51 -9.07
CA SER A 140 15.24 12.82 -10.04
C SER A 140 15.46 11.37 -9.61
N TYR A 141 15.40 10.46 -10.58
CA TYR A 141 15.78 9.05 -10.39
C TYR A 141 17.30 8.85 -10.38
N GLU A 142 18.08 9.89 -10.66
CA GLU A 142 19.53 9.83 -10.51
C GLU A 142 19.92 9.93 -9.01
N GLY A 143 20.62 8.90 -8.52
CA GLY A 143 21.09 8.86 -7.14
C GLY A 143 20.00 8.50 -6.12
N ASP A 144 20.02 9.13 -4.95
CA ASP A 144 19.06 8.92 -3.84
C ASP A 144 18.62 10.23 -3.17
N ALA A 145 19.03 11.39 -3.70
CA ALA A 145 18.69 12.70 -3.15
C ALA A 145 17.16 12.93 -3.10
N PHE A 146 16.41 12.33 -4.03
CA PHE A 146 14.94 12.40 -4.04
C PHE A 146 14.31 11.82 -2.76
N LEU A 147 14.97 10.85 -2.10
CA LEU A 147 14.48 10.26 -0.84
C LEU A 147 14.49 11.25 0.33
N GLN A 148 15.29 12.30 0.23
CA GLN A 148 15.39 13.37 1.23
C GLN A 148 14.49 14.56 0.89
N SER A 149 13.90 14.59 -0.30
CA SER A 149 13.05 15.69 -0.74
C SER A 149 11.71 15.69 0.00
N PRO A 150 11.26 16.83 0.55
CA PRO A 150 9.93 16.96 1.15
C PRO A 150 8.79 16.60 0.17
N ALA A 151 9.01 16.83 -1.14
CA ALA A 151 8.05 16.54 -2.19
C ALA A 151 7.83 15.03 -2.43
N LEU A 152 8.73 14.17 -1.93
CA LEU A 152 8.57 12.71 -1.98
C LEU A 152 7.24 12.28 -1.36
N SER A 153 6.86 12.89 -0.23
CA SER A 153 5.61 12.55 0.46
C SER A 153 4.38 12.73 -0.43
N THR A 154 4.34 13.81 -1.21
CA THR A 154 3.29 14.09 -2.19
C THR A 154 3.30 13.06 -3.31
N TRP A 155 4.48 12.74 -3.84
CA TRP A 155 4.63 11.74 -4.90
C TRP A 155 4.21 10.33 -4.44
N VAL A 156 4.73 9.86 -3.30
CA VAL A 156 4.39 8.54 -2.73
C VAL A 156 2.89 8.42 -2.52
N SER A 157 2.25 9.47 -2.02
CA SER A 157 0.80 9.52 -1.85
C SER A 157 0.07 9.37 -3.20
N TYR A 158 0.51 10.11 -4.22
CA TYR A 158 -0.09 10.05 -5.56
C TYR A 158 0.12 8.72 -6.28
N ALA A 159 1.34 8.20 -6.32
CA ALA A 159 1.63 6.90 -6.96
C ALA A 159 0.86 5.76 -6.28
N THR A 160 0.74 5.80 -4.95
CA THR A 160 -0.09 4.86 -4.19
C THR A 160 -1.58 5.02 -4.51
N HIS A 161 -2.05 6.24 -4.74
CA HIS A 161 -3.43 6.54 -5.11
C HIS A 161 -3.79 6.00 -6.51
N LEU A 162 -2.95 6.28 -7.51
CA LEU A 162 -3.12 5.75 -8.88
C LEU A 162 -3.28 4.23 -8.88
N GLN A 163 -2.41 3.54 -8.12
CA GLN A 163 -2.46 2.09 -8.06
C GLN A 163 -3.73 1.56 -7.38
N LYS A 164 -4.18 2.18 -6.28
CA LYS A 164 -5.42 1.78 -5.60
C LYS A 164 -6.62 1.83 -6.53
N ILE A 165 -6.68 2.84 -7.40
CA ILE A 165 -7.75 2.97 -8.40
C ILE A 165 -7.63 1.89 -9.47
N GLN A 166 -6.43 1.68 -10.04
CA GLN A 166 -6.19 0.66 -11.07
C GLN A 166 -6.52 -0.77 -10.58
N LEU A 167 -6.26 -1.07 -9.30
CA LEU A 167 -6.56 -2.36 -8.66
C LEU A 167 -8.05 -2.66 -8.49
N THR A 168 -8.94 -1.69 -8.74
CA THR A 168 -10.39 -1.99 -8.78
C THR A 168 -10.79 -2.79 -10.03
N ASN A 169 -9.89 -2.91 -11.02
CA ASN A 169 -10.17 -3.57 -12.30
C ASN A 169 -9.40 -4.90 -12.52
N HIS A 170 -8.27 -5.15 -11.83
CA HIS A 170 -7.54 -6.43 -11.93
C HIS A 170 -6.82 -6.79 -10.62
N GLU A 171 -6.84 -8.08 -10.26
CA GLU A 171 -6.52 -8.60 -8.93
C GLU A 171 -5.01 -8.76 -8.61
N TYR A 172 -4.11 -8.27 -9.45
CA TYR A 172 -2.67 -8.50 -9.28
C TYR A 172 -1.87 -7.20 -9.37
N TYR A 173 -0.80 -7.13 -8.55
CA TYR A 173 0.21 -6.06 -8.41
C TYR A 173 -0.03 -5.02 -7.29
N LYS A 174 0.47 -5.31 -6.08
CA LYS A 174 0.01 -4.76 -4.79
C LYS A 174 0.99 -3.82 -4.03
N TYR A 175 1.80 -2.99 -4.68
CA TYR A 175 2.95 -2.33 -3.99
C TYR A 175 3.12 -0.81 -4.18
N GLY A 176 2.11 -0.11 -4.69
CA GLY A 176 1.99 1.35 -4.68
C GLY A 176 3.16 2.07 -5.33
N ALA A 177 3.72 3.03 -4.60
CA ALA A 177 4.85 3.84 -5.05
C ALA A 177 6.16 3.04 -5.21
N VAL A 178 6.36 1.95 -4.45
CA VAL A 178 7.56 1.11 -4.57
C VAL A 178 7.68 0.51 -5.96
N MET A 179 6.57 0.07 -6.55
CA MET A 179 6.56 -0.50 -7.90
C MET A 179 7.02 0.49 -8.96
N GLU A 180 6.64 1.77 -8.80
CA GLU A 180 7.08 2.84 -9.68
C GLU A 180 8.58 3.10 -9.52
N LEU A 181 9.10 3.07 -8.29
CA LEU A 181 10.55 3.17 -8.05
C LEU A 181 11.32 1.97 -8.63
N GLU A 182 10.75 0.76 -8.58
CA GLU A 182 11.39 -0.46 -9.08
C GLU A 182 11.51 -0.53 -10.61
N LYS A 183 10.83 0.36 -11.36
CA LYS A 183 11.10 0.56 -12.79
C LYS A 183 12.48 1.16 -13.04
N HIS A 184 13.01 1.89 -12.07
CA HIS A 184 14.25 2.67 -12.17
C HIS A 184 15.38 2.09 -11.31
N TYR A 185 15.06 1.35 -10.25
CA TYR A 185 16.02 0.73 -9.34
C TYR A 185 15.79 -0.77 -9.22
N SER A 186 16.86 -1.54 -9.07
CA SER A 186 16.73 -2.95 -8.65
C SER A 186 16.09 -3.04 -7.26
N HIS A 187 15.34 -4.10 -6.99
CA HIS A 187 14.67 -4.33 -5.70
C HIS A 187 15.64 -4.21 -4.51
N THR A 188 16.85 -4.78 -4.63
CA THR A 188 17.88 -4.76 -3.58
C THR A 188 18.51 -3.39 -3.38
N ASP A 189 18.76 -2.66 -4.47
CA ASP A 189 19.28 -1.28 -4.39
C ASP A 189 18.27 -0.34 -3.76
N LEU A 190 17.01 -0.43 -4.18
CA LEU A 190 15.93 0.37 -3.60
C LEU A 190 15.72 0.07 -2.11
N ALA A 191 15.72 -1.20 -1.71
CA ALA A 191 15.57 -1.59 -0.30
C ALA A 191 16.70 -1.01 0.58
N ARG A 192 17.95 -1.05 0.10
CA ARG A 192 19.08 -0.43 0.80
C ARG A 192 18.90 1.09 0.90
N LYS A 193 18.62 1.77 -0.22
CA LYS A 193 18.41 3.23 -0.24
C LYS A 193 17.28 3.68 0.70
N VAL A 194 16.15 2.98 0.71
CA VAL A 194 15.01 3.24 1.61
C VAL A 194 15.42 3.01 3.08
N SER A 195 16.20 1.98 3.37
CA SER A 195 16.71 1.72 4.72
C SER A 195 17.66 2.82 5.20
N ASP A 196 18.61 3.24 4.36
CA ASP A 196 19.56 4.31 4.68
C ASP A 196 18.84 5.65 4.90
N ALA A 197 17.84 5.94 4.05
CA ALA A 197 16.98 7.11 4.21
C ALA A 197 16.16 7.07 5.51
N MET A 198 15.68 5.90 5.94
CA MET A 198 14.95 5.76 7.20
C MET A 198 15.85 6.04 8.41
N VAL A 199 17.07 5.51 8.41
CA VAL A 199 18.06 5.80 9.45
C VAL A 199 18.33 7.31 9.52
N LEU A 200 18.56 7.95 8.37
CA LEU A 200 18.78 9.39 8.29
C LEU A 200 17.57 10.19 8.82
N ALA A 201 16.35 9.82 8.45
CA ALA A 201 15.13 10.47 8.92
C ALA A 201 14.99 10.40 10.45
N THR A 202 15.28 9.24 11.04
CA THR A 202 15.26 9.04 12.51
C THR A 202 16.37 9.83 13.20
N THR A 203 17.60 9.78 12.68
CA THR A 203 18.75 10.49 13.28
C THR A 203 18.58 12.01 13.24
N THR A 204 18.00 12.54 12.16
CA THR A 204 17.74 13.98 11.98
C THR A 204 16.41 14.44 12.57
N LYS A 205 15.58 13.51 13.09
CA LYS A 205 14.22 13.77 13.61
C LYS A 205 13.30 14.43 12.56
N ASN A 206 13.46 14.08 11.28
CA ASN A 206 12.64 14.58 10.19
C ASN A 206 11.34 13.75 10.05
N SER A 207 10.29 14.14 10.76
CA SER A 207 9.02 13.41 10.81
C SER A 207 8.28 13.31 9.46
N LYS A 208 8.44 14.30 8.56
CA LYS A 208 7.83 14.27 7.22
C LYS A 208 8.51 13.22 6.35
N MET A 209 9.84 13.19 6.37
CA MET A 209 10.65 12.18 5.67
C MET A 209 10.36 10.79 6.24
N GLU A 210 10.34 10.64 7.57
CA GLU A 210 10.06 9.37 8.25
C GLU A 210 8.71 8.77 7.83
N LYS A 211 7.66 9.61 7.74
CA LYS A 211 6.34 9.17 7.24
C LYS A 211 6.39 8.68 5.80
N ALA A 212 7.04 9.42 4.91
CA ALA A 212 7.11 9.07 3.49
C ALA A 212 7.92 7.78 3.26
N ILE A 213 9.09 7.68 3.88
CA ILE A 213 9.97 6.50 3.80
C ILE A 213 9.30 5.30 4.48
N GLY A 214 8.64 5.49 5.62
CA GLY A 214 7.90 4.42 6.30
C GLY A 214 6.79 3.81 5.44
N VAL A 215 6.13 4.59 4.57
CA VAL A 215 5.17 4.05 3.59
C VAL A 215 5.87 3.16 2.56
N LEU A 216 7.00 3.61 2.00
CA LEU A 216 7.79 2.81 1.04
C LEU A 216 8.29 1.51 1.69
N GLN A 217 8.83 1.58 2.90
CA GLN A 217 9.30 0.41 3.64
C GLN A 217 8.15 -0.57 3.90
N THR A 218 6.98 -0.06 4.31
CA THR A 218 5.77 -0.88 4.49
C THR A 218 5.33 -1.56 3.19
N GLN A 219 5.41 -0.86 2.06
CA GLN A 219 5.09 -1.41 0.74
C GLN A 219 6.09 -2.53 0.35
N GLN A 220 7.39 -2.32 0.57
CA GLN A 220 8.42 -3.36 0.37
C GLN A 220 8.19 -4.58 1.25
N PHE A 221 7.84 -4.41 2.53
CA PHE A 221 7.53 -5.55 3.40
C PHE A 221 6.29 -6.31 2.95
N LYS A 222 5.25 -5.63 2.46
CA LYS A 222 4.07 -6.27 1.88
C LYS A 222 4.40 -7.04 0.60
N GLN A 223 5.27 -6.48 -0.24
CA GLN A 223 5.80 -7.14 -1.44
C GLN A 223 6.57 -8.39 -1.10
N MET A 224 7.52 -8.27 -0.18
CA MET A 224 8.31 -9.40 0.31
C MET A 224 7.40 -10.48 0.90
N LYS A 225 6.43 -10.12 1.74
CA LYS A 225 5.48 -11.08 2.33
C LYS A 225 4.69 -11.82 1.25
N THR A 226 4.26 -11.13 0.19
CA THR A 226 3.50 -11.75 -0.89
C THR A 226 4.38 -12.66 -1.74
N PHE A 227 5.61 -12.25 -2.05
CA PHE A 227 6.57 -13.10 -2.75
C PHE A 227 6.91 -14.35 -1.93
N ILE A 228 7.17 -14.19 -0.63
CA ILE A 228 7.33 -15.29 0.29
C ILE A 228 6.09 -16.17 0.23
N LEU A 229 4.87 -15.66 0.43
CA LEU A 229 3.60 -16.40 0.34
C LEU A 229 3.45 -17.18 -0.97
N ILE A 230 3.81 -16.60 -2.11
CA ILE A 230 3.81 -17.30 -3.40
C ILE A 230 4.83 -18.44 -3.38
N THR A 231 6.06 -18.19 -2.91
CA THR A 231 7.08 -19.24 -2.73
C THR A 231 6.62 -20.30 -1.74
N GLN A 232 5.92 -19.93 -0.65
CA GLN A 232 5.32 -20.85 0.33
C GLN A 232 4.22 -21.67 -0.34
N CYS A 233 3.39 -21.07 -1.18
CA CYS A 233 2.32 -21.73 -1.91
C CYS A 233 2.89 -22.69 -2.96
N VAL A 234 3.93 -22.30 -3.70
CA VAL A 234 4.64 -23.16 -4.66
C VAL A 234 5.31 -24.33 -3.93
N SER A 235 5.94 -24.07 -2.78
CA SER A 235 6.52 -25.13 -1.94
C SER A 235 5.48 -25.94 -1.16
N TYR A 236 4.29 -25.41 -0.86
CA TYR A 236 3.14 -26.10 -0.24
C TYR A 236 2.39 -26.99 -1.23
N VAL A 237 2.29 -26.54 -2.49
CA VAL A 237 1.81 -27.37 -3.62
C VAL A 237 2.84 -28.44 -3.94
N ALA A 238 4.14 -28.15 -3.80
CA ALA A 238 5.21 -29.14 -3.95
C ALA A 238 5.37 -30.08 -2.74
N ASN A 239 4.99 -29.65 -1.52
CA ASN A 239 5.12 -30.40 -0.28
C ASN A 239 3.92 -30.14 0.63
N VAL A 240 3.06 -31.15 0.79
CA VAL A 240 1.92 -31.14 1.70
C VAL A 240 2.43 -31.17 3.14
N ASP A 241 2.34 -30.08 3.90
CA ASP A 241 1.70 -29.97 5.23
C ASP A 241 2.04 -28.63 5.95
N ARG A 242 1.30 -28.30 7.00
CA ARG A 242 0.81 -26.96 7.35
C ARG A 242 1.38 -26.49 8.71
N ARG A 243 1.49 -25.15 8.86
CA ARG A 243 1.42 -24.37 10.13
C ARG A 243 2.70 -23.89 10.85
N ASN A 244 3.64 -23.24 10.17
CA ASN A 244 4.49 -22.26 10.88
C ASN A 244 5.08 -21.14 9.98
N PRO A 245 4.54 -19.90 10.00
CA PRO A 245 5.09 -18.80 9.20
C PRO A 245 6.51 -18.38 9.62
N ASP A 246 6.91 -18.63 10.88
CA ASP A 246 8.26 -18.33 11.34
C ASP A 246 9.26 -19.33 10.77
N GLY A 247 8.93 -20.63 10.78
CA GLY A 247 9.76 -21.70 10.22
C GLY A 247 10.14 -21.47 8.75
N LEU A 248 9.29 -20.76 8.02
CA LEU A 248 9.53 -20.50 6.60
C LEU A 248 10.41 -19.29 6.29
N MET A 249 10.43 -18.28 7.16
CA MET A 249 11.44 -17.21 7.08
C MET A 249 12.84 -17.83 7.26
N PHE A 250 12.98 -18.77 8.19
CA PHE A 250 14.23 -19.49 8.42
C PHE A 250 14.63 -20.39 7.25
N HIS A 251 13.69 -21.14 6.67
CA HIS A 251 13.94 -21.96 5.47
C HIS A 251 14.40 -21.10 4.28
N THR A 252 13.78 -19.93 4.08
CA THR A 252 14.14 -19.00 3.00
C THR A 252 15.54 -18.42 3.20
N LEU A 253 15.86 -17.96 4.42
CA LEU A 253 17.19 -17.43 4.74
C LEU A 253 18.27 -18.52 4.69
N ALA A 254 17.95 -19.75 5.12
CA ALA A 254 18.87 -20.90 5.06
C ALA A 254 19.15 -21.33 3.62
N ASN A 255 18.12 -21.36 2.75
CA ASN A 255 18.30 -21.63 1.33
C ASN A 255 19.07 -20.52 0.61
N GLN A 256 18.88 -19.25 1.00
CA GLN A 256 19.53 -18.11 0.35
C GLN A 256 20.98 -17.91 0.78
N TYR A 257 21.31 -18.12 2.06
CA TYR A 257 22.61 -17.76 2.63
C TYR A 257 23.44 -18.96 3.12
N GLY A 258 22.85 -20.15 3.19
CA GLY A 258 23.49 -21.34 3.75
C GLY A 258 23.84 -21.21 5.23
N LYS A 259 24.37 -22.30 5.80
CA LYS A 259 24.73 -22.39 7.23
C LYS A 259 25.73 -21.31 7.67
N GLU A 260 26.75 -21.06 6.86
CA GLU A 260 27.83 -20.12 7.20
C GLU A 260 27.43 -18.65 6.97
N GLY A 261 26.62 -18.35 5.95
CA GLY A 261 26.09 -17.00 5.73
C GLY A 261 25.10 -16.56 6.82
N LEU A 262 24.26 -17.48 7.30
CA LEU A 262 23.39 -17.24 8.45
C LEU A 262 24.19 -16.98 9.74
N LYS A 263 25.25 -17.76 9.99
CA LYS A 263 26.15 -17.52 11.15
C LYS A 263 26.80 -16.14 11.08
N ALA A 264 27.27 -15.74 9.90
CA ALA A 264 27.87 -14.42 9.68
C ALA A 264 26.85 -13.29 9.89
N LEU A 265 25.61 -13.48 9.43
CA LEU A 265 24.51 -12.51 9.59
C LEU A 265 24.12 -12.34 11.07
N VAL A 266 24.03 -13.43 11.82
CA VAL A 266 23.81 -13.43 13.27
C VAL A 266 24.99 -12.78 14.01
N ALA A 267 26.23 -13.07 13.62
CA ALA A 267 27.43 -12.47 14.21
C ALA A 267 27.50 -10.96 13.96
N ASN A 268 27.08 -10.49 12.79
CA ASN A 268 27.00 -9.07 12.46
C ASN A 268 25.85 -8.37 13.20
N ALA A 269 24.69 -9.02 13.32
CA ALA A 269 23.56 -8.49 14.08
C ALA A 269 23.90 -8.32 15.57
N LYS A 270 24.72 -9.21 16.16
CA LYS A 270 25.21 -9.08 17.55
C LYS A 270 26.07 -7.84 17.80
N LYS A 271 26.73 -7.30 16.76
CA LYS A 271 27.54 -6.08 16.88
C LYS A 271 26.68 -4.82 16.98
N ASN A 272 25.37 -4.93 16.73
CA ASN A 272 24.43 -3.83 16.74
C ASN A 272 23.52 -3.92 17.99
N LYS A 273 23.71 -3.03 18.97
CA LYS A 273 22.99 -3.05 20.27
C LYS A 273 21.46 -3.02 20.15
N GLY A 274 20.90 -2.51 19.04
CA GLY A 274 19.45 -2.52 18.79
C GLY A 274 18.89 -3.86 18.28
N ALA A 275 19.75 -4.78 17.83
CA ALA A 275 19.35 -6.06 17.24
C ALA A 275 19.43 -7.24 18.24
N GLU A 276 19.91 -7.01 19.47
CA GLU A 276 20.10 -8.05 20.48
C GLU A 276 18.82 -8.86 20.77
N THR A 277 17.67 -8.19 20.88
CA THR A 277 16.38 -8.86 21.12
C THR A 277 15.92 -9.71 19.93
N ILE A 278 16.24 -9.29 18.70
CA ILE A 278 15.92 -10.02 17.47
C ILE A 278 16.86 -11.22 17.34
N VAL A 279 18.15 -11.03 17.60
CA VAL A 279 19.16 -12.08 17.62
C VAL A 279 18.82 -13.15 18.65
N VAL A 280 18.50 -12.79 19.90
CA VAL A 280 18.14 -13.77 20.94
C VAL A 280 16.90 -14.59 20.54
N LYS A 281 15.88 -13.96 19.95
CA LYS A 281 14.70 -14.67 19.43
C LYS A 281 15.03 -15.58 18.23
N LEU A 282 15.92 -15.14 17.34
CA LEU A 282 16.42 -15.94 16.21
C LEU A 282 17.23 -17.13 16.72
N GLN A 283 18.15 -16.93 17.69
CA GLN A 283 18.99 -17.98 18.27
C GLN A 283 18.18 -19.02 19.05
N GLN A 284 17.18 -18.60 19.85
CA GLN A 284 16.28 -19.51 20.55
C GLN A 284 15.47 -20.39 19.58
N LYS A 285 15.08 -19.86 18.42
CA LYS A 285 14.38 -20.62 17.37
C LYS A 285 15.31 -21.46 16.49
N LEU A 286 16.55 -21.01 16.24
CA LEU A 286 17.56 -21.71 15.43
C LEU A 286 18.13 -22.94 16.11
N TRP A 287 18.31 -22.91 17.43
CA TRP A 287 19.02 -23.96 18.18
C TRP A 287 18.24 -24.58 19.33
N GLY A 288 16.99 -24.16 19.57
CA GLY A 288 16.20 -24.58 20.73
C GLY A 288 15.03 -25.54 20.48
N SER A 289 14.69 -25.89 19.23
CA SER A 289 13.49 -26.68 18.97
C SER A 289 13.73 -27.85 18.00
N GLU A 290 13.62 -29.07 18.52
CA GLU A 290 13.24 -30.24 17.71
C GLU A 290 11.86 -29.98 17.09
N MET A 291 11.75 -30.02 15.77
CA MET A 291 10.44 -30.05 15.12
C MET A 291 9.97 -31.50 15.06
N LYS A 292 8.86 -31.78 15.73
CA LYS A 292 8.17 -33.08 15.63
C LYS A 292 7.07 -32.97 14.59
N THR A 293 7.15 -33.79 13.55
CA THR A 293 6.13 -33.91 12.49
C THR A 293 5.58 -35.34 12.48
N ALA A 294 4.56 -35.61 11.65
CA ALA A 294 3.97 -36.94 11.52
C ALA A 294 4.98 -38.02 11.06
N ASP A 295 6.05 -37.60 10.36
CA ASP A 295 7.05 -38.51 9.79
C ASP A 295 8.38 -38.54 10.58
N GLY A 296 8.45 -37.92 11.76
CA GLY A 296 9.59 -38.03 12.68
C GLY A 296 10.11 -36.73 13.30
N ILE A 297 11.23 -36.85 14.01
CA ILE A 297 11.92 -35.74 14.71
C ILE A 297 13.00 -35.16 13.80
N PHE A 298 12.85 -33.89 13.44
CA PHE A 298 13.81 -33.17 12.61
C PHE A 298 14.65 -32.24 13.47
N ASN A 299 15.97 -32.38 13.35
CA ASN A 299 16.96 -31.42 13.81
C ASN A 299 17.65 -30.76 12.60
N PHE A 300 18.35 -29.64 12.84
CA PHE A 300 18.96 -28.82 11.81
C PHE A 300 19.98 -29.58 10.92
N ASP A 301 20.52 -30.70 11.40
CA ASP A 301 21.51 -31.50 10.68
C ASP A 301 20.89 -32.43 9.62
N ASN A 302 19.58 -32.74 9.71
CA ASN A 302 18.90 -33.63 8.76
C ASN A 302 18.27 -32.94 7.53
N LEU A 303 18.16 -31.61 7.52
CA LEU A 303 17.50 -30.85 6.45
C LEU A 303 18.31 -30.75 5.15
N ILE A 304 19.59 -31.11 5.17
CA ILE A 304 20.52 -30.92 4.04
C ILE A 304 20.60 -32.18 3.14
N ARG A 305 19.89 -33.27 3.46
CA ARG A 305 20.17 -34.61 2.89
C ARG A 305 19.27 -35.17 1.80
N ASN A 306 18.16 -34.54 1.38
CA ASN A 306 17.29 -35.13 0.36
C ASN A 306 17.27 -34.35 -0.97
N ASP A 307 17.79 -35.03 -1.99
CA ASP A 307 18.10 -34.60 -3.35
C ASP A 307 16.89 -34.35 -4.28
N PHE A 308 17.19 -33.59 -5.35
CA PHE A 308 16.36 -33.14 -6.47
C PHE A 308 15.74 -34.28 -7.32
N GLY A 309 14.71 -34.96 -6.83
CA GLY A 309 13.95 -35.96 -7.60
C GLY A 309 12.62 -35.47 -8.22
N ALA A 310 12.14 -34.28 -7.85
CA ALA A 310 10.73 -33.90 -8.10
C ALA A 310 10.48 -32.98 -9.31
N ILE A 311 11.51 -32.62 -10.09
CA ILE A 311 11.36 -31.60 -11.15
C ILE A 311 10.78 -32.19 -12.45
N THR A 312 11.06 -33.46 -12.78
CA THR A 312 10.74 -34.05 -14.10
C THR A 312 9.26 -34.42 -14.28
N GLU A 313 8.48 -34.56 -13.21
CA GLU A 313 7.05 -34.92 -13.29
C GLU A 313 6.13 -33.69 -13.42
N LEU A 314 6.64 -32.48 -13.11
CA LEU A 314 5.88 -31.22 -13.15
C LEU A 314 5.64 -30.71 -14.58
N ASP A 315 6.51 -31.07 -15.53
CA ASP A 315 6.45 -30.58 -16.91
C ASP A 315 5.30 -31.21 -17.73
N LYS A 316 4.82 -32.39 -17.32
CA LYS A 316 3.71 -33.08 -18.00
C LYS A 316 2.33 -32.48 -17.70
N HIS A 317 2.19 -31.69 -16.64
CA HIS A 317 0.87 -31.27 -16.13
C HIS A 317 0.60 -29.77 -16.19
N PHE A 318 1.62 -28.94 -16.47
CA PHE A 318 1.48 -27.49 -16.50
C PHE A 318 2.23 -26.89 -17.69
N PRO A 319 1.55 -26.69 -18.84
CA PRO A 319 2.12 -25.87 -19.90
C PRO A 319 2.46 -24.49 -19.30
N TYR A 320 3.63 -23.94 -19.64
CA TYR A 320 4.17 -22.65 -19.18
C TYR A 320 4.93 -22.64 -17.83
N ILE A 321 5.10 -23.77 -17.13
CA ILE A 321 6.02 -23.86 -15.98
C ILE A 321 7.47 -23.54 -16.40
N GLU A 322 7.90 -24.00 -17.57
CA GLU A 322 9.22 -23.67 -18.14
C GLU A 322 9.42 -22.17 -18.40
N LEU A 323 8.36 -21.39 -18.67
CA LEU A 323 8.49 -19.95 -18.86
C LEU A 323 8.67 -19.20 -17.54
N MET A 324 8.06 -19.69 -16.45
CA MET A 324 8.24 -19.14 -15.11
C MET A 324 9.56 -19.59 -14.47
N ILE A 325 9.96 -20.84 -14.65
CA ILE A 325 11.27 -21.35 -14.24
C ILE A 325 12.36 -20.71 -15.11
N GLY A 326 12.16 -20.63 -16.42
CA GLY A 326 13.06 -19.99 -17.39
C GLY A 326 13.32 -18.53 -17.05
N ALA A 327 12.28 -17.71 -16.77
CA ALA A 327 12.47 -16.32 -16.34
C ALA A 327 13.21 -16.19 -14.99
N THR A 328 13.06 -17.17 -14.10
CA THR A 328 13.74 -17.22 -12.81
C THR A 328 15.19 -17.70 -12.93
N MET A 329 15.46 -18.62 -13.87
CA MET A 329 16.78 -19.19 -14.16
C MET A 329 17.63 -18.29 -15.07
N GLN A 330 17.05 -17.59 -16.04
CA GLN A 330 17.74 -16.58 -16.86
C GLN A 330 18.30 -15.45 -15.98
N ARG A 331 17.56 -15.08 -14.92
CA ARG A 331 17.99 -14.11 -13.91
C ARG A 331 19.12 -14.61 -13.02
N ALA A 332 19.23 -15.92 -12.82
CA ALA A 332 20.31 -16.57 -12.08
C ALA A 332 21.56 -16.81 -12.94
N SER A 333 21.39 -17.06 -14.25
CA SER A 333 22.47 -17.22 -15.25
C SER A 333 23.27 -15.92 -15.47
N MET A 334 22.60 -14.76 -15.48
CA MET A 334 23.26 -13.45 -15.62
C MET A 334 24.23 -13.10 -14.47
N ASN A 335 24.20 -13.86 -13.36
CA ASN A 335 25.09 -13.68 -12.20
C ASN A 335 26.28 -14.66 -12.15
N GLY A 336 26.63 -15.31 -13.27
CA GLY A 336 27.93 -15.98 -13.43
C GLY A 336 28.15 -17.21 -12.55
N ASN A 337 27.12 -18.00 -12.27
CA ASN A 337 27.22 -19.18 -11.43
C ASN A 337 27.50 -20.44 -12.26
N ILE A 338 28.74 -20.94 -12.21
CA ILE A 338 29.29 -22.06 -13.01
C ILE A 338 28.48 -23.38 -12.87
N LEU A 339 27.72 -23.54 -11.78
CA LEU A 339 26.84 -24.69 -11.57
C LEU A 339 25.54 -24.62 -12.39
N VAL A 340 25.10 -23.42 -12.78
CA VAL A 340 23.92 -23.20 -13.62
C VAL A 340 24.24 -23.46 -15.10
N GLU A 341 25.45 -23.14 -15.57
CA GLU A 341 25.91 -23.50 -16.92
C GLU A 341 25.96 -25.02 -17.15
N LYS A 342 26.29 -25.79 -16.10
CA LYS A 342 26.23 -27.26 -16.17
C LYS A 342 24.79 -27.81 -16.19
N ALA A 343 23.82 -27.12 -15.60
CA ALA A 343 22.43 -27.53 -15.64
C ALA A 343 21.74 -27.12 -16.96
N VAL A 344 22.12 -25.97 -17.54
CA VAL A 344 21.63 -25.49 -18.84
C VAL A 344 22.21 -26.29 -20.02
N SER A 345 23.37 -26.94 -19.88
CA SER A 345 23.94 -27.79 -20.93
C SER A 345 23.46 -29.26 -20.90
N ILE A 346 22.64 -29.62 -19.91
CA ILE A 346 22.03 -30.95 -19.79
C ILE A 346 20.57 -30.96 -20.27
N LEU A 347 19.92 -29.80 -20.31
CA LEU A 347 18.72 -29.53 -21.12
C LEU A 347 19.15 -29.21 -22.56
#